data_AF-A0A920WLC0-F1
#
_entry.id   AF-A0A920WLC0-F1
#
_cell.length_a   1.000
_cell.length_b   1.000
_cell.length_c   1.000
_cell.angle_alpha   90.00
_cell.angle_beta   90.00
_cell.angle_gamma   90.00
#
_symmetry.space_group_name_H-M   'P 1'
#
loop_
_entity.id
_entity.type
_entity.pdbx_description
1 polymer ?
#
loop_
_entity_poly.entity_id
_entity_poly.type
_entity_poly.pdbx_seq_one_letter_code
_entity_poly.pdbx_strand_id
1 'polypeptide(L)' 'MADGHAPDLVDRIVALVDAAEYKRRQTPLGPKVTVKGFGRDRRMPIVNHYRG' A
#
# COMPACT_ATOMS: atom_id res chain seq x y z
N MET A 1 -15.49 -20.94 -3.78
CA MET A 1 -16.04 -19.85 -4.59
C MET A 1 -14.88 -19.28 -5.40
N ALA A 2 -15.10 -18.85 -6.63
CA ALA A 2 -14.02 -18.28 -7.45
C ALA A 2 -13.80 -16.83 -7.00
N ASP A 3 -13.15 -16.64 -5.85
CA ASP A 3 -13.03 -15.35 -5.14
C ASP A 3 -11.87 -14.49 -5.67
N GLY A 4 -11.54 -14.64 -6.95
CA GLY A 4 -10.44 -13.91 -7.58
C GLY A 4 -10.89 -12.53 -8.04
N HIS A 5 -10.09 -11.50 -7.71
CA HIS A 5 -10.24 -10.19 -8.35
C HIS A 5 -9.65 -10.21 -9.76
N ALA A 6 -10.16 -9.33 -10.63
CA ALA A 6 -9.63 -9.16 -11.97
C ALA A 6 -8.13 -8.74 -11.90
N PRO A 7 -7.23 -9.34 -12.70
CA PRO A 7 -5.79 -9.07 -12.59
C PRO A 7 -5.42 -7.60 -12.80
N ASP A 8 -6.06 -6.93 -13.75
CA ASP A 8 -5.88 -5.51 -14.06
C ASP A 8 -6.23 -4.60 -12.88
N LEU A 9 -7.26 -4.97 -12.11
CA LEU A 9 -7.65 -4.26 -10.90
C LEU A 9 -6.58 -4.38 -9.82
N VAL A 10 -6.03 -5.59 -9.62
CA VAL A 10 -4.99 -5.85 -8.63
C VAL A 10 -3.75 -5.04 -8.94
N ASP A 11 -3.26 -5.12 -10.18
CA ASP A 11 -2.07 -4.40 -10.63
C ASP A 11 -2.21 -2.89 -10.44
N ARG A 12 -3.38 -2.36 -10.81
CA ARG A 12 -3.70 -0.95 -10.61
C ARG A 12 -3.67 -0.55 -9.15
N ILE A 13 -4.30 -1.32 -8.25
CA ILE A 13 -4.36 -0.98 -6.83
C ILE A 13 -2.97 -1.08 -6.19
N VAL A 14 -2.19 -2.10 -6.51
CA VAL A 14 -0.81 -2.23 -6.01
C VAL A 14 0.03 -1.02 -6.42
N ALA A 15 -0.03 -0.62 -7.69
CA ALA A 15 0.70 0.55 -8.17
C ALA A 15 0.28 1.85 -7.45
N LEU A 16 -1.03 2.03 -7.20
CA LEU A 16 -1.54 3.18 -6.44
C LEU A 16 -1.07 3.17 -4.98
N VAL A 17 -1.04 2.00 -4.35
CA VAL A 17 -0.58 1.84 -2.95
C VAL A 17 0.89 2.19 -2.82
N ASP A 18 1.73 1.82 -3.79
CA ASP A 18 3.16 2.13 -3.77
C ASP A 18 3.40 3.62 -4.05
N ALA A 19 2.75 4.19 -5.06
CA ALA A 19 2.85 5.62 -5.37
C ALA A 19 2.37 6.53 -4.21
N ALA A 20 1.46 6.05 -3.37
CA ALA A 20 0.93 6.80 -2.23
C ALA A 20 1.89 6.85 -1.02
N GLU A 21 3.02 6.13 -1.02
CA GLU A 21 3.91 6.04 0.14
C GLU A 21 4.41 7.41 0.62
N TYR A 22 4.76 8.31 -0.30
CA TYR A 22 5.21 9.65 0.07
C TYR A 22 4.12 10.45 0.83
N LYS A 23 2.85 10.32 0.41
CA LYS A 23 1.72 10.99 1.06
C LYS A 23 1.47 10.40 2.46
N ARG A 24 1.57 9.08 2.61
CA ARG A 24 1.38 8.40 3.90
C ARG A 24 2.42 8.81 4.93
N ARG A 25 3.67 9.03 4.52
CA ARG A 25 4.73 9.49 5.43
C ARG A 25 4.55 10.92 5.93
N GLN A 26 3.79 11.75 5.20
CA GLN A 26 3.43 13.11 5.61
C GLN A 26 2.13 13.15 6.44
N THR A 27 1.38 12.04 6.49
CA THR A 27 0.13 11.97 7.26
C THR A 27 0.47 11.95 8.77
N PRO A 28 -0.27 12.70 9.61
CA PRO A 28 -0.06 12.65 11.06
C PRO A 28 -0.28 11.24 11.62
N LEU A 29 0.38 10.95 12.74
CA LEU A 29 0.23 9.66 13.41
C LEU A 29 -1.21 9.50 13.93
N GLY A 30 -1.83 8.35 13.66
CA GLY A 30 -3.15 7.97 14.17
C GLY A 30 -3.13 6.63 14.92
N PRO A 31 -4.21 6.29 15.65
CA PRO A 31 -4.30 5.04 16.39
C PRO A 31 -4.34 3.83 15.44
N LYS A 32 -3.56 2.79 15.77
CA LYS A 32 -3.54 1.52 15.03
C LYS A 32 -4.63 0.58 15.56
N VAL A 33 -5.55 0.17 14.70
CA VAL A 33 -6.65 -0.76 15.04
C VAL A 33 -6.50 -2.15 14.39
N THR A 34 -5.72 -2.27 13.32
CA THR A 34 -5.49 -3.53 12.60
C THR A 34 -4.17 -4.18 13.00
N VAL A 35 -4.02 -5.50 12.79
CA VAL A 35 -2.76 -6.22 13.04
C VAL A 35 -1.62 -5.68 12.16
N LYS A 36 -1.95 -5.39 10.89
CA LYS A 36 -1.04 -4.81 9.89
C LYS A 36 -1.66 -3.53 9.32
N GLY A 37 -0.92 -2.43 9.41
CA GLY A 37 -1.35 -1.12 8.92
C GLY A 37 -0.24 -0.39 8.17
N PHE A 38 -0.61 0.69 7.50
CA PHE A 38 0.34 1.62 6.91
C PHE A 38 0.86 2.54 8.01
N GLY A 39 2.16 2.50 8.30
CA GLY A 39 2.71 3.10 9.50
C GLY A 39 4.07 2.51 9.81
N ARG A 40 4.38 2.22 11.07
CA ARG A 40 5.64 1.55 11.43
C ARG A 40 5.75 0.15 10.81
N ASP A 41 4.63 -0.57 10.71
CA ASP A 41 4.65 -2.00 10.36
C ASP A 41 4.85 -2.26 8.86
N ARG A 42 4.47 -1.31 8.00
CA ARG A 42 4.65 -1.40 6.56
C ARG A 42 5.08 -0.06 5.99
N ARG A 43 6.39 0.11 5.81
CA ARG A 43 7.00 1.23 5.08
C ARG A 43 7.75 0.68 3.87
N MET A 44 7.46 1.23 2.71
CA MET A 44 8.22 0.95 1.49
C MET A 44 9.15 2.14 1.20
N PRO A 45 10.23 1.97 0.42
CA PRO A 45 10.96 3.11 -0.11
C PRO A 45 10.03 4.08 -0.86
N ILE A 46 10.22 5.39 -0.72
CA ILE A 46 9.42 6.38 -1.46
C ILE A 46 9.72 6.28 -2.96
N VAL A 47 11.00 6.20 -3.32
CA VAL A 47 11.45 5.87 -4.66
C VAL A 47 11.60 4.35 -4.71
N ASN A 48 10.66 3.69 -5.38
CA ASN A 48 10.63 2.25 -5.56
C ASN A 48 10.50 1.93 -7.06
N HIS A 49 11.44 1.16 -7.60
CA HIS A 49 11.46 0.72 -9.00
C HIS A 49 11.00 -0.72 -9.19
N TYR A 50 10.50 -1.36 -8.13
CA TYR A 50 9.92 -2.69 -8.24
C TYR A 50 8.77 -2.69 -9.24
N ARG A 51 8.82 -3.61 -10.19
CA ARG A 51 7.79 -3.91 -11.18
C ARG A 51 7.44 -5.37 -10.95
N GLY A 52 6.41 -5.60 -10.14
CA GLY A 52 5.90 -6.95 -9.85
C GLY A 52 5.50 -7.69 -11.12
#